data_AF-A0A962VSW5-F1
#
_entry.id   AF-A0A962VSW5-F1
#
_cell.length_a   1.000
_cell.length_b   1.000
_cell.length_c   1.000
_cell.angle_alpha   90.00
_cell.angle_beta   90.00
_cell.angle_gamma   90.00
#
_symmetry.space_group_name_H-M   'P 1'
#
loop_
_entity.id
_entity.type
_entity.pdbx_description
1 polymer ?
#
loop_
_entity_poly.entity_id
_entity_poly.type
_entity_poly.pdbx_seq_one_letter_code
_entity_poly.pdbx_strand_id
1 'polypeptide(L)'
;MNTASVVTVLFYVLHILAQFGFIARVLLRPHREPTSRIAWVVIILALPLLGILAYILFGEVNIGQRRVARMRAVLAQMPKVADAIGLDAVILRPATPDQYAHLFRVGHSISGFEAVGGNRARLLADSNATIDAMVAD
;
A
#
# COMPACT_ATOMS: atom_id res chain seq x y z
N MET A 1 -16.25 -43.79 30.10
CA MET A 1 -15.36 -43.16 29.10
C MET A 1 -13.97 -43.09 29.68
N ASN A 2 -12.94 -43.55 28.96
CA ASN A 2 -11.57 -43.48 29.43
C ASN A 2 -11.11 -42.01 29.49
N THR A 3 -10.33 -41.60 30.48
CA THR A 3 -9.85 -40.21 30.63
C THR A 3 -9.09 -39.74 29.39
N ALA A 4 -8.29 -40.62 28.78
CA ALA A 4 -7.62 -40.37 27.51
C ALA A 4 -8.61 -40.04 26.38
N SER A 5 -9.72 -40.77 26.27
CA SER A 5 -10.75 -40.53 25.25
C SER A 5 -11.42 -39.17 25.43
N VAL A 6 -11.69 -38.78 26.67
CA VAL A 6 -12.27 -37.47 27.00
C VAL A 6 -11.32 -36.34 26.61
N VAL A 7 -10.03 -36.48 26.93
CA VAL A 7 -8.99 -35.51 26.57
C VAL A 7 -8.86 -35.38 25.05
N THR A 8 -8.83 -36.50 24.30
CA THR A 8 -8.78 -36.46 22.83
C THR A 8 -9.99 -35.75 22.22
N VAL A 9 -11.20 -36.06 22.70
CA VAL A 9 -12.43 -35.40 22.22
C VAL A 9 -12.38 -33.90 22.51
N LEU A 10 -11.92 -33.50 23.70
CA LEU A 10 -11.78 -32.09 24.06
C LEU A 10 -10.81 -31.36 23.13
N PHE A 11 -9.63 -31.94 22.86
CA PHE A 11 -8.66 -31.36 21.92
C PHE A 11 -9.23 -31.23 20.51
N TYR A 12 -9.98 -32.24 20.04
CA TYR A 12 -10.58 -32.21 18.71
C TYR A 12 -11.66 -31.14 18.59
N VAL A 13 -12.51 -30.99 19.61
CA VAL A 13 -13.53 -29.94 19.67
C VAL A 13 -12.88 -28.55 19.69
N LEU A 14 -11.84 -28.36 20.53
CA LEU A 14 -11.11 -27.10 20.60
C LEU A 14 -10.47 -26.74 19.25
N HIS A 15 -9.90 -27.74 18.57
CA HIS A 15 -9.28 -27.56 17.26
C HIS A 15 -10.30 -27.10 16.21
N ILE A 16 -11.46 -27.76 16.14
CA ILE A 16 -12.56 -27.39 15.23
C ILE A 16 -13.04 -25.96 15.53
N LEU A 17 -13.28 -25.63 16.80
CA LEU A 17 -13.72 -24.30 17.20
C LEU A 17 -12.70 -23.23 16.81
N ALA A 18 -11.40 -23.49 17.02
CA ALA A 18 -10.35 -22.58 16.59
C ALA A 18 -10.38 -22.39 15.06
N GLN A 19 -10.49 -23.48 14.29
CA GLN A 19 -10.51 -23.43 12.83
C GLN A 19 -11.67 -22.60 12.29
N PHE A 20 -12.90 -22.85 12.78
CA PHE A 20 -14.06 -22.03 12.40
C PHE A 20 -13.93 -20.58 12.86
N GLY A 21 -13.39 -20.35 14.07
CA GLY A 21 -13.13 -19.01 14.58
C GLY A 21 -12.17 -18.20 13.70
N PHE A 22 -11.09 -18.82 13.24
CA PHE A 22 -10.13 -18.18 12.34
C PHE A 22 -10.70 -17.96 10.93
N ILE A 23 -11.48 -18.90 10.38
CA ILE A 23 -12.18 -18.71 9.11
C ILE A 23 -13.15 -17.53 9.20
N ALA A 24 -13.97 -17.46 10.25
CA ALA A 24 -14.87 -16.33 10.48
C ALA A 24 -14.10 -15.01 10.59
N ARG A 25 -12.98 -15.00 11.33
CA ARG A 25 -12.09 -13.83 11.45
C ARG A 25 -11.51 -13.39 10.10
N VAL A 26 -11.11 -14.32 9.24
CA VAL A 26 -10.61 -14.03 7.88
C VAL A 26 -11.70 -13.36 7.05
N LEU A 27 -12.93 -13.89 7.09
CA LEU A 27 -14.06 -13.41 6.29
C LEU A 27 -14.56 -12.04 6.74
N LEU A 28 -14.61 -11.82 8.06
CA LEU A 28 -15.08 -10.58 8.69
C LEU A 28 -14.05 -9.45 8.66
N ARG A 29 -12.80 -9.71 8.22
CA ARG A 29 -11.74 -8.72 8.24
C ARG A 29 -12.02 -7.58 7.25
N PRO A 30 -12.19 -6.32 7.73
CA PRO A 30 -12.45 -5.18 6.86
C PRO A 30 -11.27 -4.86 5.95
N HIS A 31 -11.53 -4.26 4.78
CA HIS A 31 -10.50 -3.75 3.85
C HIS A 31 -9.49 -4.80 3.32
N ARG A 32 -9.88 -6.07 3.25
CA ARG A 32 -9.14 -7.15 2.56
C ARG A 32 -9.79 -7.48 1.23
N GLU A 33 -9.00 -7.64 0.17
CA GLU A 33 -9.48 -8.11 -1.12
C GLU A 33 -10.20 -9.47 -1.00
N PRO A 34 -11.37 -9.67 -1.64
CA PRO A 34 -12.13 -10.92 -1.57
C PRO A 34 -11.29 -12.17 -1.91
N THR A 35 -10.47 -12.08 -2.96
CA THR A 35 -9.56 -13.17 -3.39
C THR A 35 -8.58 -13.56 -2.30
N SER A 36 -8.01 -12.59 -1.58
CA SER A 36 -7.09 -12.86 -0.48
C SER A 36 -7.78 -13.56 0.70
N ARG A 37 -9.04 -13.23 0.98
CA ARG A 37 -9.82 -13.91 2.04
C ARG A 37 -10.01 -15.38 1.70
N ILE A 38 -10.45 -15.68 0.48
CA ILE A 38 -10.68 -17.06 0.02
C ILE A 38 -9.39 -17.87 0.08
N ALA A 39 -8.25 -17.31 -0.35
CA ALA A 39 -6.95 -17.97 -0.27
C ALA A 39 -6.61 -18.39 1.17
N TRP A 40 -6.82 -17.50 2.15
CA TRP A 40 -6.57 -17.82 3.57
C TRP A 40 -7.54 -18.88 4.12
N VAL A 41 -8.82 -18.87 3.71
CA VAL A 41 -9.77 -19.91 4.08
C VAL A 41 -9.31 -21.28 3.54
N VAL A 42 -8.90 -21.34 2.28
CA VAL A 42 -8.38 -22.59 1.67
C VAL A 42 -7.14 -23.09 2.40
N ILE A 43 -6.19 -22.20 2.73
CA ILE A 43 -4.97 -22.57 3.47
C ILE A 43 -5.32 -23.12 4.87
N ILE A 44 -6.23 -22.48 5.60
CA ILE A 44 -6.66 -22.92 6.93
C ILE A 44 -7.43 -24.25 6.86
N LEU A 45 -8.18 -24.50 5.79
CA LEU A 45 -8.86 -25.79 5.59
C LEU A 45 -7.87 -26.91 5.23
N ALA A 46 -6.90 -26.64 4.35
CA ALA A 46 -5.92 -27.63 3.89
C ALA A 46 -4.87 -27.96 4.96
N LEU A 47 -4.48 -26.98 5.78
CA LEU A 47 -3.47 -27.12 6.81
C LEU A 47 -3.97 -26.45 8.10
N PRO A 48 -4.79 -27.14 8.91
CA PRO A 48 -5.48 -26.50 10.04
C PRO A 48 -4.54 -25.79 11.03
N LEU A 49 -3.51 -26.46 11.53
CA LEU A 49 -2.59 -25.87 12.50
C LEU A 49 -1.62 -24.87 11.85
N LEU A 50 -0.97 -25.26 10.75
CA LEU A 50 0.03 -24.41 10.07
C LEU A 50 -0.61 -23.19 9.40
N GLY A 51 -1.80 -23.35 8.82
CA GLY A 51 -2.56 -22.29 8.18
C GLY A 51 -3.06 -21.25 9.16
N ILE A 52 -3.52 -21.66 10.35
CA ILE A 52 -3.84 -20.73 11.45
C ILE A 52 -2.60 -19.95 11.86
N LEU A 53 -1.48 -20.64 12.09
CA LEU A 53 -0.22 -19.99 12.50
C LEU A 53 0.28 -18.99 11.44
N ALA A 54 0.25 -19.39 10.16
CA ALA A 54 0.62 -18.54 9.05
C ALA A 54 -0.33 -17.33 8.89
N TYR A 55 -1.63 -17.52 9.13
CA TYR A 55 -2.60 -16.43 9.10
C TYR A 55 -2.31 -15.40 10.19
N ILE A 56 -1.99 -15.83 11.42
CA ILE A 56 -1.62 -14.91 12.50
C ILE A 56 -0.36 -14.12 12.13
N LEU A 57 0.65 -14.79 11.57
CA LEU A 57 1.94 -14.16 11.27
C LEU A 57 1.90 -13.22 10.05
N PHE A 58 1.21 -13.61 8.98
CA PHE A 58 1.22 -12.91 7.70
C PHE A 58 -0.15 -12.41 7.25
N GLY A 59 -1.20 -13.14 7.61
CA GLY A 59 -2.59 -12.79 7.29
C GLY A 59 -3.08 -11.54 8.03
N GLU A 60 -2.57 -11.25 9.23
CA GLU A 60 -3.01 -10.10 10.04
C GLU A 60 -2.20 -8.82 9.84
N VAL A 61 -0.98 -8.90 9.29
CA VAL A 61 -0.12 -7.73 9.15
C VAL A 61 -0.66 -6.83 8.02
N ASN A 62 -1.13 -5.64 8.40
CA ASN A 62 -1.53 -4.59 7.45
C ASN A 62 -0.38 -3.59 7.28
N ILE A 63 0.53 -3.88 6.34
CA ILE A 63 1.70 -3.04 6.04
C ILE A 63 1.27 -1.67 5.48
N GLY A 64 0.16 -1.63 4.74
CA GLY A 64 -0.28 -0.44 4.01
C GLY A 64 -0.84 0.68 4.89
N GLN A 65 -1.70 0.36 5.87
CA GLN A 65 -2.43 1.38 6.62
C GLN A 65 -1.53 2.31 7.43
N ARG A 66 -0.54 1.77 8.15
CA ARG A 66 0.41 2.60 8.91
C ARG A 66 1.25 3.48 7.99
N ARG A 67 1.65 2.96 6.82
CA ARG A 67 2.42 3.71 5.81
C ARG A 67 1.58 4.85 5.22
N VAL A 68 0.33 4.58 4.85
CA VAL A 68 -0.61 5.58 4.31
C VAL A 68 -0.93 6.65 5.36
N ALA A 69 -1.19 6.25 6.61
CA ALA A 69 -1.44 7.20 7.70
C ALA A 69 -0.24 8.11 7.95
N ARG A 70 0.98 7.55 7.96
CA ARG A 70 2.21 8.33 8.09
C ARG A 70 2.40 9.29 6.94
N MET A 71 2.21 8.84 5.70
CA MET A 71 2.31 9.68 4.51
C MET A 71 1.33 10.86 4.57
N ARG A 72 0.06 10.60 4.93
CA ARG A 72 -0.95 11.65 5.10
C ARG A 72 -0.57 12.64 6.19
N ALA A 73 -0.05 12.16 7.32
CA ALA A 73 0.38 13.03 8.42
C ALA A 73 1.55 13.94 8.00
N VAL A 74 2.52 13.41 7.25
CA VAL A 74 3.64 14.21 6.70
C VAL A 74 3.12 15.25 5.72
N LEU A 75 2.30 14.85 4.73
CA LEU A 75 1.74 15.78 3.75
C LEU A 75 0.89 16.89 4.40
N ALA A 76 0.15 16.59 5.46
CA ALA A 76 -0.64 17.58 6.19
C ALA A 76 0.20 18.61 6.95
N GLN A 77 1.47 18.29 7.27
CA GLN A 77 2.41 19.21 7.92
C GLN A 77 3.25 20.00 6.93
N MET A 78 3.26 19.62 5.64
CA MET A 78 4.01 20.34 4.63
C MET A 78 3.36 21.72 4.37
N PRO A 79 4.17 22.78 4.23
CA PRO A 79 3.66 24.07 3.78
C PRO A 79 2.98 23.91 2.42
N LYS A 80 1.91 24.66 2.18
CA LYS A 80 1.33 24.72 0.85
C LYS A 80 2.36 25.32 -0.09
N VAL A 81 2.69 24.61 -1.16
CA VAL A 81 3.64 25.10 -2.16
C VAL A 81 3.18 26.42 -2.75
N ALA A 82 1.85 26.62 -2.88
CA ALA A 82 1.21 27.88 -3.28
C ALA A 82 1.67 29.10 -2.46
N ASP A 83 1.99 28.91 -1.18
CA ASP A 83 2.35 29.98 -0.24
C ASP A 83 3.87 30.19 -0.18
N ALA A 84 4.66 29.47 -0.98
CA ALA A 84 6.11 29.58 -1.00
C ALA A 84 6.57 30.92 -1.60
N ILE A 85 7.59 31.53 -0.99
CA ILE A 85 8.17 32.79 -1.47
C ILE A 85 8.70 32.60 -2.90
N GLY A 86 8.27 33.49 -3.80
CA GLY A 86 8.74 33.50 -5.19
C GLY A 86 7.93 32.61 -6.15
N LEU A 87 6.84 31.98 -5.71
CA LEU A 87 6.02 31.14 -6.59
C LEU A 87 5.33 31.93 -7.72
N ASP A 88 5.10 33.22 -7.52
CA ASP A 88 4.54 34.13 -8.54
C ASP A 88 5.55 34.53 -9.63
N ALA A 89 6.81 34.08 -9.53
CA ALA A 89 7.86 34.42 -10.47
C ALA A 89 7.48 33.97 -11.90
N VAL A 90 7.70 34.86 -12.88
CA VAL A 90 7.36 34.61 -14.29
C VAL A 90 8.03 33.34 -14.82
N ILE A 91 9.25 33.01 -14.36
CA ILE A 91 9.97 31.80 -14.77
C ILE A 91 9.25 30.50 -14.36
N LEU A 92 8.43 30.53 -13.32
CA LEU A 92 7.66 29.39 -12.83
C LEU A 92 6.32 29.24 -13.54
N ARG A 93 5.94 30.18 -14.43
CA ARG A 93 4.72 30.02 -15.23
C ARG A 93 4.92 28.89 -16.24
N PRO A 94 4.05 27.87 -16.23
CA PRO A 94 4.21 26.73 -17.14
C PRO A 94 3.89 27.15 -18.58
N ALA A 95 4.86 27.00 -19.49
CA ALA A 95 4.68 27.24 -20.92
C ALA A 95 4.16 25.98 -21.63
N THR A 96 3.08 25.42 -21.11
CA THR A 96 2.53 24.14 -21.59
C THR A 96 1.67 24.34 -22.83
N PRO A 97 1.96 23.66 -23.96
CA PRO A 97 1.03 23.66 -25.10
C PRO A 97 -0.33 23.06 -24.71
N ASP A 98 -1.43 23.64 -25.20
CA ASP A 98 -2.80 23.22 -24.85
C ASP A 98 -3.05 21.73 -25.10
N GLN A 99 -2.47 21.19 -26.18
CA GLN A 99 -2.56 19.76 -26.51
C GLN A 99 -2.05 18.84 -25.39
N TYR A 100 -1.16 19.30 -24.52
CA TYR A 100 -0.59 18.53 -23.42
C TYR A 100 -1.12 18.92 -22.04
N ALA A 101 -1.99 19.92 -21.93
CA ALA A 101 -2.53 20.39 -20.65
C ALA A 101 -3.23 19.28 -19.83
N HIS A 102 -3.80 18.28 -20.51
CA HIS A 102 -4.45 17.16 -19.87
C HIS A 102 -3.49 16.27 -19.06
N LEU A 103 -2.23 16.10 -19.51
CA LEU A 103 -1.23 15.28 -18.81
C LEU A 103 -0.88 15.90 -17.45
N PHE A 104 -0.70 17.21 -17.41
CA PHE A 104 -0.40 17.94 -16.18
C PHE A 104 -1.59 17.99 -15.22
N ARG A 105 -2.82 18.03 -15.75
CA ARG A 105 -4.04 17.95 -14.94
C ARG A 105 -4.18 16.62 -14.21
N VAL A 106 -3.78 15.51 -14.86
CA VAL A 106 -3.71 14.19 -14.20
C VAL A 106 -2.62 14.18 -13.14
N GLY A 107 -1.45 14.78 -13.41
CA GLY A 107 -0.41 14.96 -12.39
C GLY A 107 -0.91 15.74 -11.16
N HIS A 108 -1.67 16.81 -11.40
CA HIS A 108 -2.26 17.63 -10.34
C HIS A 108 -3.31 16.86 -9.53
N SER A 109 -4.20 16.08 -10.17
CA SER A 109 -5.24 15.34 -9.45
C SER A 109 -4.68 14.25 -8.52
N ILE A 110 -3.48 13.75 -8.81
CA ILE A 110 -2.79 12.74 -7.98
C ILE A 110 -1.94 13.40 -6.89
N SER A 111 -1.17 14.43 -7.26
CA SER A 111 -0.15 15.02 -6.37
C SER A 111 -0.62 16.25 -5.59
N GLY A 112 -1.64 16.96 -6.08
CA GLY A 112 -2.09 18.26 -5.57
C GLY A 112 -1.19 19.43 -5.98
N PHE A 113 -0.13 19.21 -6.77
CA PHE A 113 0.78 20.27 -7.21
C PHE A 113 0.43 20.79 -8.60
N GLU A 114 0.45 22.10 -8.77
CA GLU A 114 0.31 22.76 -10.07
C GLU A 114 1.56 22.55 -10.93
N ALA A 115 1.39 22.58 -12.25
CA ALA A 115 2.52 22.57 -13.16
C ALA A 115 3.32 23.88 -13.04
N VAL A 116 4.64 23.77 -12.96
CA VAL A 116 5.55 24.93 -12.90
C VAL A 116 6.57 24.89 -14.03
N GLY A 117 6.90 26.08 -14.53
CA GLY A 117 7.97 26.34 -15.50
C GLY A 117 9.36 26.34 -14.87
N GLY A 118 10.35 26.81 -15.64
CA GLY A 118 11.74 26.99 -15.18
C GLY A 118 12.59 25.73 -15.23
N ASN A 119 11.97 24.56 -15.38
CA ASN A 119 12.68 23.29 -15.53
C ASN A 119 13.32 23.16 -16.92
N ARG A 120 14.53 22.60 -16.98
CA ARG A 120 15.17 22.17 -18.23
C ARG A 120 15.25 20.64 -18.23
N ALA A 121 14.73 20.02 -19.28
CA ALA A 121 14.82 18.59 -19.47
C ALA A 121 15.72 18.29 -20.68
N ARG A 122 16.59 17.29 -20.54
CA ARG A 122 17.41 16.75 -21.64
C ARG A 122 17.17 15.25 -21.69
N LEU A 123 16.70 14.75 -22.84
CA LEU A 123 16.58 13.32 -23.07
C LEU A 123 17.97 12.77 -23.43
N LEU A 124 18.44 11.80 -22.66
CA LEU A 124 19.74 11.16 -22.86
C LEU A 124 19.57 9.87 -23.67
N ALA A 125 20.67 9.41 -24.27
CA ALA A 125 20.66 8.30 -25.22
C ALA A 125 20.19 6.98 -24.57
N ASP A 126 20.59 6.75 -23.31
CA ASP A 126 20.25 5.55 -22.56
C ASP A 126 20.34 5.77 -21.04
N SER A 127 20.07 4.69 -20.30
CA SER A 127 20.11 4.69 -18.83
C SER A 127 21.52 4.90 -18.27
N ASN A 128 22.56 4.39 -18.93
CA ASN A 128 23.94 4.54 -18.44
C ASN A 128 24.38 6.01 -18.55
N ALA A 129 24.11 6.65 -19.69
CA ALA A 129 24.35 8.08 -19.88
C ALA A 129 23.58 8.94 -18.87
N THR A 130 22.38 8.50 -18.45
CA THR A 130 21.60 9.18 -17.40
C THR A 130 22.24 9.06 -16.03
N ILE A 131 22.71 7.87 -15.67
CA ILE A 131 23.42 7.64 -14.41
C ILE A 131 24.72 8.44 -14.37
N ASP A 132 25.52 8.38 -15.44
CA ASP A 132 26.78 9.11 -15.53
C ASP A 132 26.57 10.63 -15.40
N ALA A 133 25.51 11.16 -16.01
CA ALA A 133 25.15 12.58 -15.88
C ALA A 133 24.71 12.97 -14.47
N MET A 134 23.96 12.11 -13.76
CA MET A 134 23.57 12.35 -12.36
C MET A 134 24.75 12.28 -11.40
N VAL A 135 25.75 11.44 -11.67
CA VAL A 135 26.96 11.33 -10.84
C VAL A 135 27.88 12.53 -11.04
N ALA A 136 27.85 13.16 -12.22
CA ALA A 136 28.70 14.30 -12.55
C ALA A 136 28.15 15.66 -12.08
N ASP A 137 26.87 15.74 -11.69
CA ASP A 137 26.18 16.95 -11.17
C ASP A 137 26.39 17.08 -9.64
#